data_AF-A0A7C0ZNL2-F1
#
_entry.id   AF-A0A7C0ZNL2-F1
#
_cell.length_a   1.000
_cell.length_b   1.000
_cell.length_c   1.000
_cell.angle_alpha   90.00
_cell.angle_beta   90.00
_cell.angle_gamma   90.00
#
_symmetry.space_group_name_H-M   'P 1'
#
loop_
_entity.id
_entity.type
_entity.pdbx_description
1 polymer ?
#
loop_
_entity_poly.entity_id
_entity_poly.type
_entity_poly.pdbx_seq_one_letter_code
_entity_poly.pdbx_strand_id
1 'polypeptide(L)'
;MGKYYSLADGNLYIFVTLGDELLDLGAFPSELNLFEAESDWRISPWLAVAHNVLERSASMAQVILRLNGFQRMNIPTDVLEEYFLDGDEGRVSEYLRLVEAGEVVEVGEGSG
;
A
#
# COMPACT_ATOMS: atom_id res chain seq x y z
N MET A 1 -3.84 3.45 14.82
CA MET A 1 -4.51 3.93 13.62
C MET A 1 -3.43 4.31 12.65
N GLY A 2 -3.47 3.75 11.46
CA GLY A 2 -2.37 3.90 10.52
C GLY A 2 -2.81 3.73 9.09
N LYS A 3 -2.23 4.58 8.24
CA LYS A 3 -2.42 4.60 6.80
C LYS A 3 -1.09 4.28 6.16
N TYR A 4 -1.05 3.23 5.37
CA TYR A 4 0.20 2.68 4.88
C TYR A 4 0.10 2.30 3.41
N TYR A 5 1.26 2.23 2.76
CA TYR A 5 1.36 1.66 1.43
C TYR A 5 2.64 0.86 1.26
N SER A 6 2.58 -0.15 0.38
CA SER A 6 3.74 -0.93 -0.03
C SER A 6 3.85 -0.99 -1.54
N LEU A 7 5.09 -1.08 -2.03
CA LEU A 7 5.41 -1.32 -3.43
C LEU A 7 6.26 -2.58 -3.50
N ALA A 8 5.75 -3.62 -4.14
CA ALA A 8 6.43 -4.89 -4.29
C ALA A 8 6.09 -5.51 -5.65
N ASP A 9 7.11 -5.96 -6.37
CA ASP A 9 6.99 -6.66 -7.67
C ASP A 9 6.11 -5.93 -8.71
N GLY A 10 6.19 -4.60 -8.73
CA GLY A 10 5.37 -3.76 -9.63
C GLY A 10 3.93 -3.56 -9.18
N ASN A 11 3.55 -4.02 -7.99
CA ASN A 11 2.21 -3.85 -7.42
C ASN A 11 2.22 -2.79 -6.31
N LEU A 12 1.18 -1.97 -6.28
CA LEU A 12 0.93 -0.97 -5.25
C LEU A 12 -0.18 -1.45 -4.32
N TYR A 13 0.17 -1.60 -3.04
CA TYR A 13 -0.75 -1.94 -1.96
C TYR A 13 -1.00 -0.69 -1.12
N ILE A 14 -2.26 -0.32 -0.92
CA ILE A 14 -2.66 0.83 -0.10
C ILE A 14 -3.59 0.30 0.98
N PHE A 15 -3.20 0.37 2.25
CA PHE A 15 -3.95 -0.26 3.33
C PHE A 15 -4.05 0.62 4.56
N VAL A 16 -5.05 0.27 5.38
CA VAL A 16 -5.35 0.94 6.63
C VAL A 16 -5.53 -0.09 7.74
N THR A 17 -5.29 0.33 8.97
CA THR A 17 -5.47 -0.50 10.18
C THR A 17 -6.19 0.27 11.28
N LEU A 18 -6.77 -0.44 12.24
CA LEU A 18 -7.38 0.09 13.46
C LEU A 18 -8.54 1.05 13.16
N GLY A 19 -9.37 0.69 12.16
CA GLY A 19 -10.58 1.43 11.79
C GLY A 19 -10.34 2.74 11.04
N ASP A 20 -9.14 2.98 10.52
CA ASP A 20 -8.93 4.06 9.54
C ASP A 20 -9.69 3.77 8.24
N GLU A 21 -10.03 4.83 7.52
CA GLU A 21 -10.69 4.72 6.22
C GLU A 21 -9.65 4.75 5.09
N LEU A 22 -9.85 3.83 4.14
CA LEU A 22 -9.08 3.79 2.91
C LEU A 22 -9.28 5.10 2.13
N LEU A 23 -8.21 5.56 1.47
CA LEU A 23 -8.29 6.75 0.62
C LEU A 23 -9.31 6.51 -0.50
N ASP A 24 -10.12 7.52 -0.81
CA ASP A 24 -10.95 7.52 -2.01
C ASP A 24 -10.03 7.31 -3.23
N LEU A 25 -10.23 6.22 -3.95
CA LEU A 25 -9.41 5.88 -5.12
C LEU A 25 -9.55 6.93 -6.24
N GLY A 26 -10.63 7.72 -6.24
CA GLY A 26 -10.78 8.87 -7.12
C GLY A 26 -9.82 10.04 -6.83
N ALA A 27 -9.06 9.99 -5.73
CA ALA A 27 -8.01 10.96 -5.44
C ALA A 27 -6.79 10.80 -6.37
N PHE A 28 -6.64 9.66 -7.04
CA PHE A 28 -5.58 9.45 -8.02
C PHE A 28 -6.01 9.99 -9.40
N PRO A 29 -5.19 10.82 -10.07
CA PRO A 29 -5.46 11.26 -11.43
C PRO A 29 -5.56 10.07 -12.39
N SER A 30 -6.53 10.11 -13.31
CA SER A 30 -6.77 9.05 -14.30
C SER A 30 -5.55 8.79 -15.20
N GLU A 31 -4.69 9.79 -15.40
CA GLU A 31 -3.44 9.66 -16.16
C GLU A 31 -2.46 8.66 -15.54
N LEU A 32 -2.62 8.32 -14.26
CA LEU A 32 -1.81 7.30 -13.60
C LEU A 32 -2.26 5.87 -13.94
N ASN A 33 -3.49 5.71 -14.45
CA ASN A 33 -4.10 4.43 -14.82
C ASN A 33 -4.00 3.36 -13.72
N LEU A 34 -4.26 3.75 -12.46
CA LEU A 34 -4.13 2.86 -11.29
C LEU A 34 -5.42 2.10 -11.00
N PHE A 35 -6.55 2.82 -10.99
CA PHE A 35 -7.87 2.33 -10.58
C PHE A 35 -8.91 2.59 -11.67
N GLU A 36 -8.50 2.39 -12.92
CA GLU A 36 -9.32 2.61 -14.10
C GLU A 36 -9.89 1.29 -14.62
N ALA A 37 -10.83 1.35 -15.56
CA ALA A 37 -11.44 0.16 -16.14
C ALA A 37 -10.45 -0.70 -16.96
N GLU A 38 -9.37 -0.10 -17.47
CA GLU A 38 -8.34 -0.77 -18.27
C GLU A 38 -7.17 -1.29 -17.42
N SER A 39 -7.13 -0.97 -16.11
CA SER A 39 -6.09 -1.45 -15.20
C SER A 39 -6.55 -2.69 -14.42
N ASP A 40 -5.58 -3.46 -13.93
CA ASP A 40 -5.83 -4.61 -13.06
C ASP A 40 -5.72 -4.15 -11.60
N TRP A 41 -6.85 -4.06 -10.92
CA TRP A 41 -6.91 -3.65 -9.53
C TRP A 41 -8.05 -4.35 -8.79
N ARG A 42 -7.94 -4.35 -7.46
CA ARG A 42 -8.95 -4.89 -6.55
C ARG A 42 -8.97 -4.11 -5.25
N ILE A 43 -10.08 -4.19 -4.55
CA ILE A 43 -10.31 -3.46 -3.31
C ILE A 43 -11.08 -4.33 -2.30
N SER A 44 -10.68 -4.22 -1.05
CA SER A 44 -11.43 -4.62 0.14
C SER A 44 -11.66 -3.38 1.02
N PRO A 45 -12.45 -3.47 2.11
CA PRO A 45 -12.67 -2.33 3.01
C PRO A 45 -11.38 -1.75 3.63
N TRP A 46 -10.29 -2.52 3.68
CA TRP A 46 -9.05 -2.17 4.38
C TRP A 46 -7.80 -2.12 3.49
N LEU A 47 -7.88 -2.59 2.24
CA LEU A 47 -6.75 -2.65 1.32
C LEU A 47 -7.20 -2.52 -0.14
N ALA A 48 -6.57 -1.62 -0.88
CA ALA A 48 -6.61 -1.56 -2.33
C ALA A 48 -5.28 -2.05 -2.92
N VAL A 49 -5.37 -2.77 -4.04
CA VAL A 49 -4.22 -3.28 -4.77
C VAL A 49 -4.34 -2.87 -6.23
N ALA A 50 -3.33 -2.21 -6.76
CA ALA A 50 -3.15 -1.99 -8.20
C ALA A 50 -1.97 -2.84 -8.68
N HIS A 51 -2.21 -3.69 -9.68
CA HIS A 51 -1.20 -4.61 -10.22
C HIS A 51 -0.49 -4.00 -11.44
N ASN A 52 0.75 -4.43 -11.68
CA ASN A 52 1.53 -4.07 -12.87
C ASN A 52 1.64 -2.55 -13.10
N VAL A 53 1.80 -1.79 -12.01
CA VAL A 53 1.88 -0.34 -12.02
C VAL A 53 3.19 0.10 -12.68
N LEU A 54 3.07 0.96 -13.70
CA LEU A 54 4.23 1.58 -14.34
C LEU A 54 5.04 2.39 -13.33
N GLU A 55 6.38 2.34 -13.42
CA GLU A 55 7.29 3.02 -12.50
C GLU A 55 6.98 4.51 -12.31
N ARG A 56 6.65 5.20 -13.42
CA ARG A 56 6.24 6.62 -13.39
C ARG A 56 4.94 6.81 -12.60
N SER A 57 3.95 5.95 -12.80
CA SER A 57 2.68 5.99 -12.08
C SER A 57 2.87 5.67 -10.60
N ALA A 58 3.70 4.67 -10.27
CA ALA A 58 4.06 4.32 -8.89
C ALA A 58 4.74 5.50 -8.19
N SER A 59 5.69 6.17 -8.84
CA SER A 59 6.39 7.34 -8.28
C SER A 59 5.43 8.49 -7.94
N MET A 60 4.48 8.78 -8.84
CA MET A 60 3.44 9.81 -8.62
C MET A 60 2.45 9.40 -7.53
N ALA A 61 2.01 8.14 -7.53
CA ALA A 61 1.10 7.59 -6.52
C ALA A 61 1.67 7.74 -5.11
N GLN A 62 2.96 7.45 -4.94
CA GLN A 62 3.66 7.64 -3.65
C GLN A 62 3.66 9.09 -3.16
N VAL A 63 3.72 10.07 -4.07
CA VAL A 63 3.61 11.49 -3.69
C VAL A 63 2.20 11.78 -3.18
N ILE A 64 1.17 11.36 -3.91
CA ILE A 64 -0.24 11.56 -3.51
C ILE A 64 -0.52 10.89 -2.16
N LEU A 65 -0.08 9.66 -1.98
CA LEU A 65 -0.23 8.90 -0.74
C LEU A 65 0.40 9.62 0.45
N ARG A 66 1.66 10.07 0.32
CA ARG A 66 2.34 10.82 1.39
C ARG A 66 1.65 12.14 1.71
N LEU A 67 1.14 12.86 0.70
CA LEU A 67 0.35 14.09 0.92
C LEU A 67 -0.96 13.81 1.67
N ASN A 68 -1.51 12.60 1.55
CA ASN A 68 -2.69 12.14 2.28
C ASN A 68 -2.37 11.44 3.61
N GLY A 69 -1.12 11.55 4.09
CA GLY A 69 -0.69 11.02 5.38
C GLY A 69 -0.37 9.52 5.39
N PHE A 70 -0.29 8.87 4.22
CA PHE A 70 0.12 7.48 4.14
C PHE A 70 1.64 7.34 4.28
N GLN A 71 2.06 6.33 5.04
CA GLN A 71 3.46 5.99 5.26
C GLN A 71 3.85 4.78 4.41
N ARG A 72 5.06 4.81 3.83
CA ARG A 72 5.59 3.63 3.13
C ARG A 72 5.94 2.57 4.17
N MET A 73 5.55 1.33 3.92
CA MET A 73 5.94 0.16 4.69
C MET A 73 6.28 -0.98 3.75
N ASN A 74 7.37 -1.69 4.01
CA ASN A 74 7.75 -2.87 3.23
C ASN A 74 7.22 -4.12 3.92
N ILE A 75 5.91 -4.35 3.79
CA ILE A 75 5.26 -5.55 4.30
C ILE A 75 5.36 -6.64 3.23
N PRO A 76 5.70 -7.90 3.60
CA PRO A 76 5.70 -9.01 2.66
C PRO A 76 4.37 -9.12 1.90
N THR A 77 4.46 -9.40 0.60
CA THR A 77 3.29 -9.47 -0.27
C THR A 77 2.29 -10.53 0.21
N ASP A 78 2.76 -11.71 0.61
CA ASP A 78 1.93 -12.79 1.16
C ASP A 78 1.09 -12.34 2.35
N VAL A 79 1.66 -11.55 3.27
CA VAL A 79 0.94 -10.97 4.41
C VAL A 79 -0.16 -10.01 3.97
N LEU A 80 0.13 -9.15 2.97
CA LEU A 80 -0.86 -8.21 2.42
C LEU A 80 -1.95 -8.94 1.64
N GLU A 81 -1.62 -10.00 0.92
CA GLU A 81 -2.56 -10.85 0.20
C GLU A 81 -3.52 -11.58 1.15
N GLU A 82 -3.00 -12.14 2.24
CA GLU A 82 -3.86 -12.78 3.24
C GLU A 82 -4.72 -11.73 3.95
N TYR A 83 -4.13 -10.57 4.30
CA TYR A 83 -4.88 -9.46 4.87
C TYR A 83 -6.00 -9.03 3.94
N PHE A 84 -5.78 -8.94 2.62
CA PHE A 84 -6.84 -8.64 1.63
C PHE A 84 -8.05 -9.57 1.77
N LEU A 85 -7.82 -10.86 2.04
CA LEU A 85 -8.84 -11.88 2.08
C LEU A 85 -9.65 -11.90 3.38
N ASP A 86 -8.97 -11.80 4.53
CA ASP A 86 -9.60 -12.03 5.84
C ASP A 86 -9.75 -10.76 6.70
N GLY A 87 -9.00 -9.70 6.41
CA GLY A 87 -8.98 -8.46 7.20
C GLY A 87 -8.38 -8.65 8.60
N ASP A 88 -7.61 -9.70 8.83
CA ASP A 88 -6.95 -9.96 10.11
C ASP A 88 -5.82 -8.94 10.34
N GLU A 89 -6.16 -7.85 11.03
CA GLU A 89 -5.23 -6.78 11.39
C GLU A 89 -4.05 -7.28 12.23
N GLY A 90 -4.20 -8.39 12.95
CA GLY A 90 -3.13 -8.96 13.78
C GLY A 90 -1.89 -9.27 12.95
N ARG A 91 -2.09 -9.76 11.73
CA ARG A 91 -1.01 -10.12 10.80
C ARG A 91 -0.18 -8.90 10.40
N VAL A 92 -0.84 -7.80 10.01
CA VAL A 92 -0.17 -6.56 9.60
C VAL A 92 0.43 -5.83 10.79
N SER A 93 -0.27 -5.83 11.94
CA SER A 93 0.16 -5.12 13.15
C SER A 93 1.44 -5.68 13.75
N GLU A 94 1.64 -7.00 13.68
CA GLU A 94 2.88 -7.63 14.12
C GLU A 94 4.08 -7.11 13.31
N TYR A 95 3.96 -7.06 11.98
CA TYR A 95 5.02 -6.52 11.12
C TYR A 95 5.30 -5.05 11.39
N LEU A 96 4.26 -4.23 11.53
CA LEU A 96 4.42 -2.80 11.85
C LEU A 96 5.19 -2.61 13.17
N ARG A 97 4.85 -3.40 14.19
CA ARG A 97 5.54 -3.36 15.49
C ARG A 97 7.01 -3.75 15.37
N LEU A 98 7.33 -4.78 14.60
CA LEU A 98 8.72 -5.23 14.42
C LEU A 98 9.55 -4.17 13.67
N VAL A 99 8.95 -3.46 12.71
CA VAL A 99 9.59 -2.34 12.00
C VAL A 99 9.84 -1.17 12.96
N GLU A 100 8.85 -0.78 13.75
CA GLU A 100 8.99 0.30 14.74
C GLU A 100 10.05 -0.03 15.82
N ALA A 101 10.16 -1.29 16.20
CA ALA A 101 11.18 -1.77 17.14
C ALA A 101 12.59 -1.85 16.53
N GLY A 102 12.74 -1.64 15.21
CA GLY A 102 14.00 -1.80 14.50
C GLY A 102 14.45 -3.27 14.35
N GLU A 103 13.54 -4.22 14.55
CA GLU A 103 13.81 -5.67 14.48
C GLU A 103 13.74 -6.20 13.04
N VAL A 104 13.10 -5.46 12.14
CA VAL A 104 13.17 -5.64 10.69
C VAL A 104 13.55 -4.33 10.02
N VAL A 105 14.41 -4.44 9.01
CA VAL A 105 14.89 -3.30 8.23
C VAL A 105 13.83 -2.93 7.20
N GLU A 106 13.35 -1.68 7.21
CA GLU A 106 12.76 -1.10 6.01
C GLU A 106 13.83 -1.16 4.92
N VAL A 107 13.71 -2.08 3.96
CA VAL A 107 14.57 -2.08 2.78
C VAL A 107 14.21 -0.86 1.94
N GLY A 108 14.70 0.31 2.35
CA GLY A 108 14.69 1.52 1.54
C GLY A 108 15.58 1.24 0.35
N GLU A 109 14.99 1.15 -0.84
CA GLU A 109 15.78 1.18 -2.07
C GLU A 109 16.57 2.49 -2.07
N GLY A 110 17.89 2.31 -1.96
CA GLY A 110 18.85 3.39 -2.03
C GLY A 110 18.75 4.12 -3.35
N SER A 111 18.96 5.42 -3.26
CA SER A 111 19.19 6.35 -4.36
C SER A 111 20.00 5.72 -5.50
N GLY A 112 19.40 5.68 -6.69
CA GLY A 112 20.13 5.66 -7.96
C GLY A 112 20.61 7.05 -8.36
#